data_AF-A0A2D2AZU1-F1
#
_entry.id   AF-A0A2D2AZU1-F1
#
_cell.length_a   1.000
_cell.length_b   1.000
_cell.length_c   1.000
_cell.angle_alpha   90.00
_cell.angle_beta   90.00
_cell.angle_gamma   90.00
#
_symmetry.space_group_name_H-M   'P 1'
#
loop_
_entity.id
_entity.type
_entity.pdbx_description
1 polymer ?
#
loop_
_entity_poly.entity_id
_entity_poly.type
_entity_poly.pdbx_seq_one_letter_code
_entity_poly.pdbx_strand_id
1 'polypeptide(L)'
;MDLLKDRRIVLAIGGGVALLLGALIAVSIMRGDKGSDKPPPASQGGLVVETGRDDDTKLDASRPIRCFVAGQFVGEVTLADCAKRNGVATGALDVGVDETGALAAADVAGTILAPLPPKEVVATPAPAVVEHTAPTAAPTAGSACLRYAGGAWSTVGSMDLNGCVQTLFSGQCEKRGGATYGRWGEQTLRLVKDRVEISNDNRRFRTLVDQGANCAIPPVG
;
A
#
# COMPACT_ATOMS: atom_id res chain seq x y z
N MET A 1 27.04 15.83 76.63
CA MET A 1 26.48 16.07 75.28
C MET A 1 25.23 15.19 75.13
N ASP A 2 24.09 15.64 75.67
CA ASP A 2 22.80 14.92 75.64
C ASP A 2 21.97 15.28 74.40
N LEU A 3 22.62 15.33 73.23
CA LEU A 3 21.98 15.74 71.97
C LEU A 3 21.05 14.66 71.39
N LEU A 4 21.24 13.40 71.81
CA LEU A 4 20.48 12.23 71.38
C LEU A 4 19.27 11.89 72.29
N LYS A 5 19.11 12.61 73.41
CA LYS A 5 18.04 12.35 74.40
C LYS A 5 16.80 13.21 74.20
N ASP A 6 16.94 14.30 73.45
CA ASP A 6 15.83 15.16 73.09
C ASP A 6 15.06 14.56 71.91
N ARG A 7 13.87 14.02 72.21
CA ARG A 7 12.97 13.39 71.23
C ARG A 7 12.64 14.33 70.07
N ARG A 8 12.69 15.66 70.28
CA ARG A 8 12.44 16.65 69.23
C ARG A 8 13.58 16.71 68.22
N ILE A 9 14.82 16.59 68.68
CA ILE A 9 16.01 16.57 67.81
C ILE A 9 16.05 15.28 67.00
N VAL A 10 15.72 14.13 67.61
CA VAL A 10 15.62 12.85 66.90
C VAL A 10 14.51 12.87 65.84
N LEU A 11 13.35 13.46 66.14
CA LEU A 11 12.26 13.62 65.18
C LEU A 11 12.60 14.61 64.05
N ALA A 12 13.31 15.71 64.36
CA ALA A 12 13.74 16.69 63.35
C ALA A 12 14.79 16.09 62.40
N ILE A 13 15.77 15.36 62.92
CA ILE A 13 16.80 14.68 62.11
C ILE A 13 16.15 13.56 61.28
N GLY A 14 15.31 12.73 61.88
CA GLY A 14 14.60 11.65 61.18
C GLY A 14 13.69 12.18 60.06
N GLY A 15 12.92 13.23 60.32
CA GLY A 15 12.07 13.87 59.33
C GLY A 15 12.87 14.50 58.18
N GLY A 16 13.99 15.15 58.48
CA GLY A 16 14.89 15.70 57.47
C GLY A 16 15.49 14.63 56.55
N VAL A 17 15.93 13.51 57.11
CA VAL A 17 16.49 12.39 56.34
C VAL A 17 15.41 11.75 55.45
N ALA A 18 14.19 11.55 55.96
CA ALA A 18 13.10 10.98 55.19
C ALA A 18 12.69 11.85 53.99
N LEU A 19 12.63 13.17 54.17
CA LEU A 19 12.32 14.11 53.08
C LEU A 19 13.41 14.11 52.00
N LEU A 20 14.68 14.07 52.39
CA LEU A 20 15.80 14.00 51.44
C LEU A 20 15.77 12.71 50.62
N LEU A 21 15.51 11.56 51.25
CA LEU A 21 15.38 10.27 50.56
C LEU A 21 14.19 10.28 49.57
N GLY A 22 13.04 10.81 50.00
CA GLY A 22 11.86 10.93 49.13
C GLY A 22 12.12 11.81 47.91
N ALA A 23 12.81 12.95 48.10
CA ALA A 23 13.16 13.84 46.99
C ALA A 23 14.14 13.19 46.00
N LEU A 24 15.13 12.43 46.48
CA LEU A 24 16.09 11.74 45.61
C LEU A 24 15.42 10.65 44.76
N ILE A 25 14.46 9.90 45.33
CA ILE A 25 13.69 8.89 44.59
C ILE A 25 12.78 9.55 43.55
N ALA A 26 12.13 10.66 43.90
CA ALA A 26 11.29 11.40 42.95
C ALA A 26 12.10 11.91 41.75
N VAL A 27 13.29 12.46 41.99
CA VAL A 27 14.19 12.94 40.94
C VAL A 27 14.74 11.80 40.07
N SER A 28 15.02 10.63 40.65
CA SER A 28 15.50 9.49 39.86
C SER A 28 14.42 8.91 38.95
N ILE A 29 13.17 8.85 39.41
CA ILE A 29 12.02 8.43 38.58
C ILE A 29 11.75 9.45 37.47
N MET A 30 11.79 10.76 37.76
CA MET A 30 11.63 11.80 36.74
C MET A 30 12.77 11.83 35.70
N ARG A 31 13.95 11.27 36.02
CA ARG A 31 15.06 11.14 35.06
C ARG A 31 15.03 9.83 34.27
N GLY A 32 14.25 8.84 34.69
CA GLY A 32 14.15 7.53 34.07
C GLY A 32 13.03 7.48 33.03
N ASP A 33 13.30 8.05 31.85
CA ASP A 33 13.00 7.54 30.49
C ASP A 33 13.02 8.74 29.54
N LYS A 34 14.21 9.12 29.07
CA LYS A 34 14.29 9.73 27.74
C LYS A 34 14.17 8.56 26.77
N GLY A 35 12.95 8.33 26.33
CA GLY A 35 12.65 7.38 25.26
C GLY A 35 13.68 7.54 24.16
N SER A 36 14.27 6.42 23.75
CA SER A 36 15.33 6.42 22.74
C SER A 36 14.83 7.17 21.50
N ASP A 37 15.54 8.21 21.10
CA ASP A 37 15.40 8.96 19.83
C ASP A 37 15.73 8.09 18.59
N LYS A 38 15.58 6.77 18.71
CA LYS A 38 15.70 5.85 17.59
C LYS A 38 14.32 5.74 16.95
N PRO A 39 14.17 6.15 15.67
CA PRO A 39 12.92 5.95 14.96
C PRO A 39 12.55 4.45 14.99
N PRO A 40 11.25 4.11 15.15
CA PRO A 40 10.82 2.73 15.27
C PRO A 40 11.23 1.90 14.04
N PRO A 41 11.46 0.58 14.17
CA PRO A 41 12.05 -0.27 13.13
C PRO A 41 11.27 -0.29 11.79
N ALA A 42 10.01 0.16 11.77
CA ALA A 42 9.25 0.42 10.54
C ALA A 42 9.88 1.52 9.65
N SER A 43 10.74 2.37 10.20
CA SER A 43 11.44 3.45 9.48
C SER A 43 12.76 3.00 8.84
N GLN A 44 13.18 1.75 9.04
CA GLN A 44 14.41 1.19 8.46
C GLN A 44 14.16 0.26 7.26
N GLY A 45 12.90 0.07 6.86
CA GLY A 45 12.52 -0.82 5.75
C GLY A 45 11.43 -0.26 4.83
N GLY A 46 11.15 1.04 4.89
CA GLY A 46 10.24 1.70 3.96
C GLY A 46 10.94 1.95 2.62
N LEU A 47 10.21 1.79 1.51
CA LEU A 47 10.65 2.18 0.18
C LEU A 47 11.04 3.67 0.20
N VAL A 48 12.35 3.95 0.18
CA VAL A 48 12.85 5.31 0.01
C VAL A 48 12.71 5.64 -1.47
N VAL A 49 11.66 6.39 -1.81
CA VAL A 49 11.56 7.01 -3.13
C VAL A 49 12.50 8.21 -3.09
N GLU A 50 13.70 8.03 -3.64
CA GLU A 50 14.54 9.18 -4.03
C GLU A 50 13.81 9.89 -5.17
N THR A 51 12.90 10.80 -4.82
CA THR A 51 12.59 11.91 -5.72
C THR A 51 13.91 12.62 -5.96
N GLY A 52 14.22 12.92 -7.23
CA GLY A 52 15.45 13.59 -7.61
C GLY A 52 15.60 14.96 -6.94
N ARG A 53 16.64 15.70 -7.37
CA ARG A 53 17.09 16.94 -6.74
C ARG A 53 15.92 17.89 -6.44
N ASP A 54 16.09 18.74 -5.43
CA ASP A 54 15.06 19.67 -4.94
C ASP A 54 14.44 20.59 -6.02
N ASP A 55 15.08 20.72 -7.20
CA ASP A 55 14.60 21.46 -8.37
C ASP A 55 13.66 20.67 -9.31
N ASP A 56 13.41 19.37 -9.07
CA ASP A 56 12.51 18.53 -9.89
C ASP A 56 11.01 18.80 -9.62
N THR A 57 10.67 19.76 -8.75
CA THR A 57 9.28 20.19 -8.50
C THR A 57 8.66 20.91 -9.71
N LYS A 58 9.46 21.30 -10.71
CA LYS A 58 9.00 21.95 -11.93
C LYS A 58 9.67 21.30 -13.14
N LEU A 59 8.88 20.66 -14.01
CA LEU A 59 9.38 20.18 -15.29
C LEU A 59 9.66 21.39 -16.19
N ASP A 60 10.93 21.74 -16.35
CA ASP A 60 11.36 22.70 -17.38
C ASP A 60 11.30 22.03 -18.75
N ALA A 61 10.30 22.41 -19.54
CA ALA A 61 10.06 21.87 -20.88
C ALA A 61 11.20 22.12 -21.87
N SER A 62 12.09 23.09 -21.60
CA SER A 62 13.21 23.46 -22.46
C SER A 62 14.52 22.74 -22.11
N ARG A 63 14.60 22.07 -20.95
CA ARG A 63 15.79 21.32 -20.55
C ARG A 63 15.94 20.04 -21.39
N PRO A 64 17.16 19.72 -21.87
CA PRO A 64 17.41 18.46 -22.55
C PRO A 64 17.31 17.30 -21.55
N ILE A 65 16.49 16.31 -21.89
CA ILE A 65 16.29 15.09 -21.11
C ILE A 65 16.72 13.88 -21.92
N ARG A 66 17.09 12.80 -21.22
CA ARG A 66 17.42 11.52 -21.86
C ARG A 66 16.16 10.91 -22.47
N CYS A 67 16.09 10.86 -23.79
CA CYS A 67 14.93 10.33 -24.50
C CYS A 67 15.08 8.84 -24.80
N PHE A 68 14.01 8.09 -24.55
CA PHE A 68 13.92 6.68 -24.86
C PHE A 68 12.72 6.44 -25.77
N VAL A 69 12.93 5.75 -26.90
CA VAL A 69 11.87 5.38 -27.85
C VAL A 69 11.86 3.86 -27.97
N ALA A 70 10.73 3.23 -27.68
CA ALA A 70 10.60 1.76 -27.60
C ALA A 70 11.66 1.10 -26.69
N GLY A 71 12.04 1.78 -25.60
CA GLY A 71 13.04 1.29 -24.65
C GLY A 71 14.51 1.49 -25.06
N GLN A 72 14.78 2.11 -26.21
CA GLN A 72 16.14 2.42 -26.67
C GLN A 72 16.47 3.89 -26.46
N PHE A 73 17.68 4.19 -25.96
CA PHE A 73 18.14 5.57 -25.76
C PHE A 73 18.47 6.22 -27.11
N VAL A 74 17.84 7.35 -27.41
CA VAL A 74 17.99 8.05 -28.71
C VAL A 74 18.73 9.39 -28.61
N GLY A 75 19.19 9.76 -27.41
CA GLY A 75 19.92 11.00 -27.15
C GLY A 75 19.22 11.93 -26.17
N GLU A 76 19.85 13.08 -25.91
CA GLU A 76 19.31 14.12 -25.05
C GLU A 76 18.56 15.17 -25.90
N VAL A 77 17.25 15.27 -25.69
CA VAL A 77 16.34 16.19 -26.42
C VAL A 77 15.29 16.76 -25.48
N THR A 78 14.54 17.78 -25.91
CA THR A 78 13.47 18.35 -25.08
C THR A 78 12.35 17.34 -24.80
N LEU A 79 11.58 17.54 -23.74
CA LEU A 79 10.43 16.69 -23.39
C LEU A 79 9.43 16.59 -24.55
N ALA A 80 9.14 17.73 -25.20
CA ALA A 80 8.22 17.80 -26.32
C ALA A 80 8.72 17.02 -27.55
N ASP A 81 10.01 17.11 -27.87
CA ASP A 81 10.58 16.37 -29.00
C ASP A 81 10.65 14.86 -28.73
N CYS A 82 10.93 14.47 -27.48
CA CYS A 82 10.92 13.06 -27.10
C CYS A 82 9.51 12.44 -27.16
N ALA A 83 8.50 13.16 -26.68
CA ALA A 83 7.11 12.73 -26.71
C ALA A 83 6.59 12.56 -28.15
N LYS A 84 6.95 13.50 -29.06
CA LYS A 84 6.65 13.37 -30.50
C LYS A 84 7.25 12.10 -31.11
N ARG A 85 8.51 11.78 -30.79
CA ARG A 85 9.19 10.57 -31.30
C ARG A 85 8.59 9.27 -30.77
N ASN A 86 7.95 9.32 -29.60
CA ASN A 86 7.20 8.20 -29.02
C ASN A 86 5.74 8.12 -29.51
N GLY A 87 5.30 9.01 -30.41
CA GLY A 87 3.93 9.04 -30.91
C GLY A 87 2.90 9.49 -29.86
N VAL A 88 3.34 10.11 -28.77
CA VAL A 88 2.46 10.67 -27.73
C VAL A 88 2.03 12.07 -28.19
N ALA A 89 0.73 12.32 -28.25
CA ALA A 89 0.20 13.60 -28.70
C ALA A 89 0.67 14.71 -27.75
N THR A 90 1.52 15.62 -28.21
CA THR A 90 2.12 16.70 -27.42
C THR A 90 1.20 17.90 -27.20
N GLY A 91 -0.11 17.67 -27.21
CA GLY A 91 -1.09 18.70 -26.88
C GLY A 91 -1.16 18.89 -25.37
N ALA A 92 -1.18 20.15 -24.91
CA ALA A 92 -1.20 20.56 -23.50
C ALA A 92 -2.35 19.93 -22.68
N LEU A 93 -3.36 19.35 -23.31
CA LEU A 93 -4.47 18.68 -22.63
C LEU A 93 -4.19 17.20 -22.28
N ASP A 94 -3.25 16.53 -22.94
CA ASP A 94 -3.10 15.06 -22.82
C ASP A 94 -2.05 14.62 -21.78
N VAL A 95 -1.33 15.58 -21.18
CA VAL A 95 -0.32 15.32 -20.14
C VAL A 95 -0.47 16.18 -18.88
N GLY A 96 -1.58 16.90 -18.71
CA GLY A 96 -1.90 17.63 -17.46
C GLY A 96 -0.86 18.68 -17.04
N VAL A 97 -0.05 19.15 -17.99
CA VAL A 97 0.92 20.23 -17.83
C VAL A 97 0.32 21.45 -18.51
N ASP A 98 -0.08 22.44 -17.72
CA ASP A 98 -0.58 23.70 -18.26
C ASP A 98 0.55 24.53 -18.91
N GLU A 99 0.19 25.61 -19.60
CA GLU A 99 1.15 26.50 -20.28
C GLU A 99 2.20 27.12 -19.34
N THR A 100 2.03 27.00 -18.02
CA THR A 100 2.95 27.48 -16.99
C THR A 100 3.88 26.38 -16.44
N GLY A 101 3.71 25.13 -16.88
CA GLY A 101 4.55 24.00 -16.48
C GLY A 101 4.20 23.43 -15.11
N ALA A 102 2.97 23.63 -14.62
CA ALA A 102 2.51 23.08 -13.34
C ALA A 102 1.72 21.77 -13.55
N LEU A 103 1.96 20.78 -12.69
CA LEU A 103 1.25 19.50 -12.66
C LEU A 103 -0.09 19.68 -11.95
N ALA A 104 -1.20 19.66 -12.68
CA ALA A 104 -2.52 19.95 -12.12
C ALA A 104 -3.15 18.84 -11.25
N ALA A 105 -2.39 17.83 -10.80
CA ALA A 105 -2.94 16.62 -10.16
C ALA A 105 -2.51 16.39 -8.69
N ALA A 106 -1.92 17.38 -8.00
CA ALA A 106 -1.35 17.16 -6.66
C ALA A 106 -2.32 17.33 -5.47
N ASP A 107 -3.46 18.04 -5.61
CA ASP A 107 -4.22 18.51 -4.43
C ASP A 107 -5.30 17.57 -3.85
N VAL A 108 -5.51 16.36 -4.37
CA VAL A 108 -6.58 15.45 -3.89
C VAL A 108 -6.02 14.15 -3.28
N ALA A 109 -4.82 14.19 -2.70
CA ALA A 109 -4.19 13.01 -2.09
C ALA A 109 -3.71 13.27 -0.65
N GLY A 110 -4.57 13.79 0.24
CA GLY A 110 -4.15 14.06 1.62
C GLY A 110 -5.17 13.97 2.75
N THR A 111 -6.49 13.95 2.50
CA THR A 111 -7.46 14.33 3.57
C THR A 111 -8.46 13.26 4.02
N ILE A 112 -8.23 11.97 3.78
CA ILE A 112 -9.07 10.93 4.42
C ILE A 112 -8.28 10.26 5.54
N LEU A 113 -8.50 10.76 6.76
CA LEU A 113 -8.11 10.13 8.02
C LEU A 113 -8.81 8.76 8.14
N ALA A 114 -8.04 7.68 8.02
CA ALA A 114 -8.53 6.32 8.26
C ALA A 114 -8.66 6.04 9.77
N PRO A 115 -9.77 5.43 10.26
CA PRO A 115 -9.91 5.05 11.67
C PRO A 115 -8.96 3.90 12.03
N LEU A 116 -8.43 3.90 13.26
CA LEU A 116 -7.53 2.86 13.76
C LEU A 116 -8.23 1.48 13.91
N PRO A 117 -7.55 0.38 13.57
CA PRO A 117 -8.06 -0.98 13.76
C PRO A 117 -8.00 -1.45 15.23
N PRO A 118 -8.91 -2.34 15.67
CA PRO A 118 -8.86 -2.93 17.00
C PRO A 118 -7.70 -3.92 17.16
N LYS A 119 -7.13 -3.96 18.37
CA LYS A 119 -5.97 -4.78 18.75
C LYS A 119 -6.32 -6.28 18.72
N GLU A 120 -5.61 -7.04 17.89
CA GLU A 120 -5.60 -8.50 17.95
C GLU A 120 -4.67 -9.03 19.06
N VAL A 121 -5.15 -10.08 19.72
CA VAL A 121 -4.54 -10.75 20.87
C VAL A 121 -3.38 -11.61 20.39
N VAL A 122 -2.23 -11.45 21.06
CA VAL A 122 -1.01 -12.25 20.84
C VAL A 122 -1.28 -13.72 21.20
N ALA A 123 -1.06 -14.62 20.24
CA ALA A 123 -0.83 -16.04 20.50
C ALA A 123 0.67 -16.36 20.36
N THR A 124 1.23 -16.86 21.44
CA THR A 124 2.62 -17.34 21.64
C THR A 124 3.04 -18.41 20.61
N PRO A 125 4.31 -18.45 20.15
CA PRO A 125 4.78 -19.42 19.17
C PRO A 125 5.30 -20.73 19.80
N ALA A 126 5.10 -21.86 19.11
CA ALA A 126 5.84 -23.11 19.30
C ALA A 126 5.78 -23.95 17.99
N PRO A 127 6.74 -24.88 17.75
CA PRO A 127 7.95 -24.67 16.96
C PRO A 127 7.86 -25.27 15.53
N ALA A 128 8.85 -24.91 14.72
CA ALA A 128 9.05 -25.36 13.35
C ALA A 128 9.07 -26.89 13.19
N VAL A 129 8.32 -27.38 12.18
CA VAL A 129 8.60 -28.67 11.54
C VAL A 129 9.15 -28.35 10.15
N VAL A 130 10.38 -28.80 9.93
CA VAL A 130 11.10 -28.74 8.66
C VAL A 130 10.67 -29.95 7.82
N GLU A 131 10.43 -29.70 6.54
CA GLU A 131 10.39 -30.63 5.40
C GLU A 131 9.35 -31.75 5.36
N HIS A 132 8.45 -31.65 4.38
CA HIS A 132 8.27 -32.70 3.37
C HIS A 132 8.26 -32.06 1.99
N THR A 133 9.36 -32.24 1.25
CA THR A 133 9.38 -32.16 -0.21
C THR A 133 8.59 -33.36 -0.72
N ALA A 134 7.26 -33.27 -0.71
CA ALA A 134 6.46 -34.11 -1.59
C ALA A 134 6.64 -33.56 -3.02
N PRO A 135 6.79 -34.39 -4.05
CA PRO A 135 6.61 -33.92 -5.41
C PRO A 135 5.12 -33.54 -5.50
N THR A 136 4.81 -32.27 -5.26
CA THR A 136 3.51 -31.73 -5.63
C THR A 136 3.40 -32.03 -7.12
N ALA A 137 2.45 -32.91 -7.46
CA ALA A 137 2.02 -33.10 -8.83
C ALA A 137 1.98 -31.72 -9.49
N ALA A 138 2.67 -31.58 -10.63
CA ALA A 138 2.73 -30.32 -11.36
C ALA A 138 1.35 -29.66 -11.30
N PRO A 139 1.23 -28.42 -10.79
CA PRO A 139 -0.07 -27.79 -10.69
C PRO A 139 -0.65 -27.84 -12.09
N THR A 140 -1.80 -28.49 -12.24
CA THR A 140 -2.56 -28.47 -13.48
C THR A 140 -2.62 -26.99 -13.89
N ALA A 141 -1.99 -26.67 -15.01
CA ALA A 141 -1.56 -25.32 -15.36
C ALA A 141 -2.75 -24.34 -15.31
N GLY A 142 -2.85 -23.56 -14.23
CA GLY A 142 -3.90 -22.59 -14.01
C GLY A 142 -3.32 -21.31 -13.42
N SER A 143 -3.81 -20.16 -13.87
CA SER A 143 -3.37 -18.86 -13.37
C SER A 143 -4.03 -18.55 -12.02
N ALA A 144 -3.38 -17.70 -11.22
CA ALA A 144 -3.92 -17.26 -9.94
C ALA A 144 -5.24 -16.49 -10.16
N CYS A 145 -6.29 -16.88 -9.46
CA CYS A 145 -7.58 -16.22 -9.46
C CYS A 145 -7.72 -15.37 -8.18
N LEU A 146 -7.95 -14.07 -8.35
CA LEU A 146 -8.12 -13.13 -7.23
C LEU A 146 -9.46 -12.41 -7.30
N ARG A 147 -10.04 -12.14 -6.14
CA ARG A 147 -11.23 -11.32 -5.96
C ARG A 147 -10.84 -9.97 -5.36
N TYR A 148 -11.47 -8.88 -5.82
CA TYR A 148 -11.38 -7.58 -5.16
C TYR A 148 -12.62 -7.31 -4.33
N ALA A 149 -12.45 -7.16 -3.01
CA ALA A 149 -13.53 -6.82 -2.10
C ALA A 149 -12.98 -6.07 -0.88
N GLY A 150 -13.75 -5.12 -0.33
CA GLY A 150 -13.35 -4.40 0.88
C GLY A 150 -12.05 -3.60 0.74
N GLY A 151 -11.70 -3.18 -0.48
CA GLY A 151 -10.46 -2.43 -0.75
C GLY A 151 -9.21 -3.29 -0.94
N ALA A 152 -9.31 -4.62 -0.82
CA ALA A 152 -8.18 -5.54 -0.89
C ALA A 152 -8.39 -6.65 -1.94
N TRP A 153 -7.26 -7.20 -2.40
CA TRP A 153 -7.24 -8.40 -3.24
C TRP A 153 -7.09 -9.64 -2.36
N SER A 154 -7.91 -10.66 -2.60
CA SER A 154 -7.79 -11.97 -1.95
C SER A 154 -7.66 -13.08 -3.00
N THR A 155 -6.70 -13.97 -2.79
CA THR A 155 -6.51 -15.14 -3.64
C THR A 155 -7.57 -16.18 -3.34
N VAL A 156 -8.22 -16.67 -4.40
CA VAL A 156 -9.25 -17.72 -4.31
C VAL A 156 -8.65 -19.09 -4.60
N GLY A 157 -7.65 -19.15 -5.48
CA GLY A 157 -6.94 -20.37 -5.86
C GLY A 157 -6.26 -20.22 -7.22
N SER A 158 -5.74 -21.32 -7.76
CA SER A 158 -5.20 -21.39 -9.12
C SER A 158 -6.12 -22.24 -9.99
N MET A 159 -6.57 -21.69 -11.12
CA MET A 159 -7.55 -22.34 -12.00
C MET A 159 -7.49 -21.77 -13.43
N ASP A 160 -8.20 -22.39 -14.35
CA ASP A 160 -8.40 -21.83 -15.70
C ASP A 160 -9.31 -20.59 -15.67
N LEU A 161 -9.38 -19.88 -16.80
CA LEU A 161 -10.16 -18.64 -16.92
C LEU A 161 -11.65 -18.88 -16.62
N ASN A 162 -12.20 -20.00 -17.07
CA ASN A 162 -13.59 -20.35 -16.84
C ASN A 162 -13.87 -20.58 -15.36
N GLY A 163 -13.04 -21.39 -14.71
CA GLY A 163 -13.10 -21.61 -13.27
C GLY A 163 -13.10 -20.29 -12.53
N CYS A 164 -12.18 -19.38 -12.89
CA CYS A 164 -12.08 -18.09 -12.21
C CYS A 164 -13.34 -17.22 -12.40
N VAL A 165 -13.86 -17.11 -13.62
CA VAL A 165 -15.09 -16.36 -13.90
C VAL A 165 -16.29 -16.93 -13.14
N GLN A 166 -16.45 -18.26 -13.14
CA GLN A 166 -17.54 -18.92 -12.45
C GLN A 166 -17.44 -18.74 -10.93
N THR A 167 -16.26 -18.94 -10.35
CA THR A 167 -16.06 -18.78 -8.90
C THR A 167 -16.24 -17.33 -8.46
N LEU A 168 -15.85 -16.35 -9.29
CA LEU A 168 -15.93 -14.95 -8.93
C LEU A 168 -17.33 -14.36 -9.08
N PHE A 169 -18.05 -14.69 -10.16
CA PHE A 169 -19.20 -13.91 -10.61
C PHE A 169 -20.51 -14.71 -10.79
N SER A 170 -20.48 -16.05 -10.69
CA SER A 170 -21.70 -16.84 -10.87
C SER A 170 -22.79 -16.45 -9.86
N GLY A 171 -24.02 -16.24 -10.35
CA GLY A 171 -25.16 -15.84 -9.53
C GLY A 171 -25.11 -14.40 -9.02
N GLN A 172 -24.07 -13.62 -9.37
CA GLN A 172 -23.98 -12.21 -8.99
C GLN A 172 -24.52 -11.32 -10.11
N CYS A 173 -25.52 -10.50 -9.78
CA CYS A 173 -26.08 -9.49 -10.69
C CYS A 173 -25.49 -8.13 -10.38
N GLU A 174 -24.90 -7.47 -11.38
CA GLU A 174 -24.46 -6.09 -11.19
C GLU A 174 -25.49 -5.02 -11.55
N LYS A 175 -25.46 -3.93 -10.78
CA LYS A 175 -26.32 -2.77 -11.00
C LYS A 175 -25.76 -1.90 -12.13
N ARG A 176 -26.62 -1.08 -12.75
CA ARG A 176 -26.15 -0.05 -13.70
C ARG A 176 -25.15 0.88 -13.01
N GLY A 177 -24.00 1.07 -13.64
CA GLY A 177 -22.90 1.89 -13.11
C GLY A 177 -22.04 1.19 -12.05
N GLY A 178 -22.41 -0.01 -11.62
CA GLY A 178 -21.60 -0.85 -10.73
C GLY A 178 -20.62 -1.73 -11.51
N ALA A 179 -19.54 -2.13 -10.84
CA ALA A 179 -18.62 -3.13 -11.33
C ALA A 179 -17.99 -3.90 -10.17
N THR A 180 -18.00 -5.23 -10.26
CA THR A 180 -17.22 -6.09 -9.37
C THR A 180 -15.98 -6.57 -10.10
N TYR A 181 -14.83 -6.53 -9.42
CA TYR A 181 -13.53 -6.80 -10.03
C TYR A 181 -12.91 -8.12 -9.58
N GLY A 182 -12.18 -8.73 -10.50
CA GLY A 182 -11.43 -9.95 -10.33
C GLY A 182 -10.13 -9.92 -11.13
N ARG A 183 -9.25 -10.89 -10.90
CA ARG A 183 -8.05 -11.11 -11.70
C ARG A 183 -7.87 -12.59 -12.00
N TRP A 184 -7.44 -12.88 -13.22
CA TRP A 184 -6.97 -14.19 -13.64
C TRP A 184 -5.56 -14.03 -14.21
N GLY A 185 -4.56 -14.45 -13.44
CA GLY A 185 -3.16 -14.12 -13.69
C GLY A 185 -2.96 -12.60 -13.76
N GLU A 186 -2.43 -12.13 -14.88
CA GLU A 186 -2.22 -10.70 -15.16
C GLU A 186 -3.46 -10.00 -15.72
N GLN A 187 -4.48 -10.76 -16.17
CA GLN A 187 -5.68 -10.19 -16.78
C GLN A 187 -6.67 -9.73 -15.72
N THR A 188 -7.21 -8.52 -15.90
CA THR A 188 -8.28 -7.99 -15.05
C THR A 188 -9.63 -8.42 -15.62
N LEU A 189 -10.46 -8.96 -14.73
CA LEU A 189 -11.85 -9.28 -15.01
C LEU A 189 -12.75 -8.26 -14.33
N ARG A 190 -13.82 -7.86 -14.98
CA ARG A 190 -14.89 -7.11 -14.32
C ARG A 190 -16.26 -7.63 -14.74
N LEU A 191 -17.11 -7.84 -13.74
CA LEU A 191 -18.54 -8.02 -13.95
C LEU A 191 -19.17 -6.63 -14.01
N VAL A 192 -19.81 -6.33 -15.13
CA VAL A 192 -20.68 -5.15 -15.30
C VAL A 192 -22.11 -5.64 -15.56
N LYS A 193 -23.06 -4.71 -15.68
CA LYS A 193 -24.44 -5.09 -15.99
C LYS A 193 -24.49 -5.99 -17.25
N ASP A 194 -25.04 -7.19 -17.04
CA ASP A 194 -25.35 -8.21 -18.04
C ASP A 194 -24.16 -8.82 -18.80
N ARG A 195 -22.90 -8.60 -18.36
CA ARG A 195 -21.73 -9.23 -19.02
C ARG A 195 -20.47 -9.19 -18.16
N VAL A 196 -19.56 -10.13 -18.45
CA VAL A 196 -18.20 -10.15 -17.92
C VAL A 196 -17.25 -9.64 -18.99
N GLU A 197 -16.37 -8.72 -18.61
CA GLU A 197 -15.36 -8.14 -19.49
C GLU A 197 -13.97 -8.48 -18.98
N ILE A 198 -13.02 -8.58 -19.91
CA ILE A 198 -11.61 -8.90 -19.64
C ILE A 198 -10.69 -7.82 -20.23
N SER A 199 -9.61 -7.51 -19.52
CA SER A 199 -8.61 -6.53 -19.94
C SER A 199 -7.20 -7.00 -19.61
N ASN A 200 -6.25 -6.69 -20.49
CA ASN A 200 -4.82 -6.94 -20.28
C ASN A 200 -4.10 -5.74 -19.65
N ASP A 201 -4.65 -4.54 -19.76
CA ASP A 201 -4.02 -3.27 -19.36
C ASP A 201 -4.82 -2.51 -18.29
N ASN A 202 -5.94 -3.09 -17.83
CA ASN A 202 -6.90 -2.48 -16.92
C ASN A 202 -7.48 -1.14 -17.41
N ARG A 203 -7.45 -0.89 -18.72
CA ARG A 203 -7.95 0.34 -19.37
C ARG A 203 -8.92 0.01 -20.49
N ARG A 204 -8.56 -0.94 -21.35
CA ARG A 204 -9.35 -1.41 -22.48
C ARG A 204 -9.98 -2.74 -22.13
N PHE A 205 -11.30 -2.74 -21.98
CA PHE A 205 -12.08 -3.93 -21.63
C PHE A 205 -12.81 -4.42 -22.87
N ARG A 206 -12.69 -5.72 -23.16
CA ARG A 206 -13.48 -6.41 -24.18
C ARG A 206 -14.46 -7.34 -23.49
N THR A 207 -15.65 -7.52 -24.08
CA THR A 207 -16.61 -8.51 -23.60
C THR A 207 -15.99 -9.89 -23.72
N LEU A 208 -15.96 -10.62 -22.60
CA LEU A 208 -15.57 -12.03 -22.57
C LEU A 208 -16.80 -12.90 -22.79
N VAL A 209 -17.89 -12.61 -22.06
CA VAL A 209 -19.15 -13.35 -22.15
C VAL A 209 -20.31 -12.49 -21.68
N ASP A 210 -21.46 -12.65 -22.33
CA ASP A 210 -22.72 -12.04 -21.88
C ASP A 210 -23.36 -12.89 -20.78
N GLN A 211 -23.87 -12.22 -19.75
CA GLN A 211 -24.54 -12.86 -18.64
C GLN A 211 -26.01 -13.13 -19.02
N GLY A 212 -26.43 -14.37 -18.83
CA GLY A 212 -27.79 -14.81 -19.13
C GLY A 212 -28.81 -14.44 -18.06
N ALA A 213 -30.03 -14.96 -18.24
CA ALA A 213 -31.10 -14.83 -17.26
C ALA A 213 -30.66 -15.35 -15.88
N ASN A 214 -31.16 -14.74 -14.81
CA ASN A 214 -30.80 -15.05 -13.41
C ASN A 214 -29.30 -14.91 -13.11
N CYS A 215 -28.59 -14.09 -13.86
CA CYS A 215 -27.16 -13.81 -13.64
C CYS A 215 -26.27 -15.05 -13.78
N ALA A 216 -26.74 -16.02 -14.59
CA ALA A 216 -25.98 -17.18 -14.98
C ALA A 216 -24.91 -16.77 -16.01
N ILE A 217 -23.70 -17.31 -15.85
CA ILE A 217 -22.60 -17.05 -16.76
C ILE A 217 -22.33 -18.33 -17.55
N PRO A 218 -22.46 -18.32 -18.89
CA PRO A 218 -22.07 -19.46 -19.72
C PRO A 218 -20.58 -19.81 -19.54
N PRO A 219 -20.17 -21.07 -19.83
CA PRO A 219 -18.76 -21.41 -19.86
C PRO A 219 -17.98 -20.52 -20.84
N VAL A 220 -16.82 -20.04 -20.42
CA VAL A 220 -15.91 -19.24 -21.25
C VAL A 220 -14.72 -20.10 -21.67
N GLY A 221 -14.21 -19.92 -22.90
CA GLY A 221 -13.14 -20.73 -23.46
C GLY A 221 -12.37 -19.96 -24.52
#